data_AF-A0AAV7KGF1-F1
#
_entry.id   AF-A0AAV7KGF1-F1
#
_cell.length_a   1.000
_cell.length_b   1.000
_cell.length_c   1.000
_cell.angle_alpha   90.00
_cell.angle_beta   90.00
_cell.angle_gamma   90.00
#
_symmetry.space_group_name_H-M   'P 1'
#
loop_
_entity.id
_entity.type
_entity.pdbx_description
1 polymer ?
#
loop_
_entity_poly.entity_id
_entity_poly.type
_entity_poly.pdbx_seq_one_letter_code
_entity_poly.pdbx_strand_id
1 'polypeptide(L)'
;MQAQAPDFSIGSVFSDISTSLYKPTDLSNSLTLSETVLGVTAVGHDVTLSSECTSDLFSSLSHSQTELSVRLDKLKREGKREQIGWELERKELLHKLQILTLELSQQKLRVETEEAHRLTDIEELEESLQAARAHIRMLQVCLLY
;
A
#
# COMPACT_ATOMS: atom_id res chain seq x y z
N MET A 1 17.93 -29.11 -7.10
CA MET A 1 16.47 -29.01 -7.35
C MET A 1 16.08 -27.56 -7.14
N GLN A 2 15.83 -26.84 -8.23
CA GLN A 2 15.65 -25.39 -8.26
C GLN A 2 14.19 -25.14 -8.65
N ALA A 3 13.38 -24.63 -7.72
CA ALA A 3 11.98 -24.30 -7.97
C ALA A 3 11.92 -22.91 -8.62
N GLN A 4 11.52 -22.90 -9.88
CA GLN A 4 11.34 -21.73 -10.72
C GLN A 4 9.96 -21.12 -10.40
N ALA A 5 9.92 -19.85 -10.00
CA ALA A 5 8.67 -19.12 -9.80
C ALA A 5 8.05 -18.76 -11.17
N PRO A 6 6.72 -18.80 -11.33
CA PRO A 6 6.08 -18.37 -12.56
C PRO A 6 6.01 -16.84 -12.65
N ASP A 7 6.56 -16.28 -13.73
CA ASP A 7 6.37 -14.89 -14.13
C ASP A 7 4.91 -14.66 -14.55
N PHE A 8 4.18 -13.86 -13.79
CA PHE A 8 2.83 -13.44 -14.14
C PHE A 8 2.86 -12.01 -14.69
N SER A 9 2.75 -11.90 -16.02
CA SER A 9 2.63 -10.63 -16.74
C SER A 9 1.16 -10.36 -17.04
N ILE A 10 0.60 -9.28 -16.48
CA ILE A 10 -0.77 -8.84 -16.76
C ILE A 10 -0.75 -8.06 -18.09
N GLY A 11 -1.00 -8.79 -19.17
CA GLY A 11 -1.28 -8.22 -20.48
C GLY A 11 -2.63 -7.51 -20.48
N SER A 12 -2.62 -6.26 -20.93
CA SER A 12 -3.79 -5.40 -21.11
C SER A 12 -4.82 -6.01 -22.05
N VAL A 13 -6.10 -5.98 -21.65
CA VAL A 13 -7.23 -6.17 -22.58
C VAL A 13 -8.15 -4.97 -22.43
N PHE A 14 -7.71 -3.81 -22.94
CA PHE A 14 -8.62 -2.74 -23.32
C PHE A 14 -8.84 -2.87 -24.82
N SER A 15 -10.05 -3.21 -25.20
CA SER A 15 -10.57 -2.99 -26.55
C SER A 15 -11.90 -2.26 -26.42
N ASP A 16 -11.82 -0.96 -26.66
CA ASP A 16 -12.82 -0.05 -27.21
C ASP A 16 -14.26 -0.58 -27.34
N ILE A 17 -15.17 -0.02 -26.54
CA ILE A 17 -16.58 0.06 -26.93
C ILE A 17 -16.93 1.54 -27.04
N SER A 18 -16.97 1.97 -28.31
CA SER A 18 -17.41 3.27 -28.78
C SER A 18 -18.78 3.66 -28.24
N THR A 19 -18.87 4.84 -27.64
CA THR A 19 -20.13 5.54 -27.40
C THR A 19 -20.70 6.03 -28.72
N SER A 20 -21.72 5.36 -29.27
CA SER A 20 -22.59 6.00 -30.26
C SER A 20 -23.92 6.38 -29.60
N LEU A 21 -24.25 7.66 -29.73
CA LEU A 21 -25.50 8.24 -29.30
C LEU A 21 -26.68 7.50 -29.93
N TYR A 22 -27.66 7.10 -29.11
CA TYR A 22 -29.05 6.99 -29.55
C TYR A 22 -29.90 7.85 -28.61
N LYS A 23 -30.56 8.87 -29.17
CA LYS A 23 -31.50 9.74 -28.46
C LYS A 23 -32.76 8.94 -28.06
N PRO A 24 -33.38 9.23 -26.92
CA PRO A 24 -34.71 8.72 -26.61
C PRO A 24 -35.73 9.58 -27.35
N THR A 25 -36.48 8.97 -28.27
CA THR A 25 -37.76 9.53 -28.69
C THR A 25 -38.78 8.40 -28.67
N ASP A 26 -39.77 8.61 -27.81
CA ASP A 26 -41.03 7.90 -27.65
C ASP A 26 -41.34 6.80 -28.66
N LEU A 27 -41.59 5.60 -28.14
CA LEU A 27 -42.72 4.77 -28.53
C LEU A 27 -42.83 3.62 -27.52
N SER A 28 -43.93 3.65 -26.77
CA SER A 28 -44.52 2.51 -26.09
C SER A 28 -44.32 1.24 -26.89
N ASN A 29 -43.77 0.18 -26.28
CA ASN A 29 -44.17 -1.21 -26.53
C ASN A 29 -43.44 -2.16 -25.55
N SER A 30 -44.25 -2.81 -24.71
CA SER A 30 -44.06 -4.17 -24.18
C SER A 30 -42.65 -4.57 -23.70
N LEU A 31 -42.42 -4.41 -22.39
CA LEU A 31 -41.36 -5.15 -21.68
C LEU A 31 -41.81 -6.61 -21.48
N THR A 32 -41.37 -7.51 -22.35
CA THR A 32 -41.39 -8.95 -22.07
C THR A 32 -40.18 -9.29 -21.20
N LEU A 33 -40.42 -9.51 -19.90
CA LEU A 33 -39.44 -10.13 -19.01
C LEU A 33 -39.46 -11.65 -19.26
N SER A 34 -38.46 -12.14 -19.96
CA SER A 34 -38.14 -13.57 -20.01
C SER A 34 -37.34 -13.94 -18.77
N GLU A 35 -38.01 -14.23 -17.66
CA GLU A 35 -37.38 -14.94 -16.54
C GLU A 35 -37.58 -16.45 -16.74
N THR A 36 -36.48 -17.15 -16.96
CA THR A 36 -36.38 -18.59 -16.77
C THR A 36 -36.40 -18.88 -15.27
N VAL A 37 -37.58 -19.18 -14.74
CA VAL A 37 -37.73 -19.93 -13.48
C VAL A 37 -38.41 -21.25 -13.82
N LEU A 38 -37.80 -22.34 -13.36
CA LEU A 38 -38.16 -23.72 -13.66
C LEU A 38 -39.67 -23.99 -13.58
N GLY A 39 -40.25 -24.40 -14.71
CA GLY A 39 -41.26 -25.46 -14.74
C GLY A 39 -42.72 -25.08 -14.46
N VAL A 40 -43.33 -24.18 -15.24
CA VAL A 40 -44.78 -24.28 -15.55
C VAL A 40 -45.01 -23.73 -16.97
N THR A 41 -45.36 -24.59 -17.92
CA THR A 41 -45.92 -24.17 -19.21
C THR A 41 -47.42 -23.93 -19.03
N ALA A 42 -47.86 -22.67 -19.00
CA ALA A 42 -49.26 -22.31 -19.13
C ALA A 42 -49.45 -21.56 -20.46
N VAL A 43 -50.07 -22.25 -21.41
CA VAL A 43 -50.48 -21.69 -22.70
C VAL A 43 -51.72 -20.82 -22.49
N GLY A 44 -51.68 -19.57 -22.95
CA GLY A 44 -52.88 -18.79 -23.32
C GLY A 44 -53.76 -18.24 -22.19
N HIS A 45 -53.20 -17.83 -21.05
CA HIS A 45 -53.94 -17.01 -20.08
C HIS A 45 -53.34 -15.60 -20.02
N ASP A 46 -54.17 -14.59 -20.28
CA ASP A 46 -53.85 -13.20 -20.01
C ASP A 46 -53.81 -13.05 -18.48
N VAL A 47 -52.59 -13.09 -17.92
CA VAL A 47 -52.38 -12.93 -16.47
C VAL A 47 -52.61 -11.46 -16.15
N THR A 48 -53.86 -11.12 -15.87
CA THR A 48 -54.23 -9.85 -15.25
C THR A 48 -53.79 -9.91 -13.79
N LEU A 49 -52.55 -9.49 -13.54
CA LEU A 49 -52.09 -9.24 -12.18
C LEU A 49 -52.97 -8.14 -11.59
N SER A 50 -53.78 -8.49 -10.59
CA SER A 50 -54.49 -7.53 -9.75
C SER A 50 -53.52 -6.42 -9.33
N SER A 51 -53.95 -5.15 -9.39
CA SER A 51 -53.09 -4.00 -9.06
C SER A 51 -52.54 -4.05 -7.63
N GLU A 52 -53.17 -4.82 -6.73
CA GLU A 52 -52.69 -5.07 -5.37
C GLU A 52 -51.49 -6.04 -5.35
N CYS A 53 -51.43 -6.99 -6.28
CA CYS A 53 -50.34 -7.98 -6.35
C CYS A 53 -49.07 -7.41 -7.02
N THR A 54 -49.21 -6.39 -7.87
CA THR A 54 -48.07 -5.71 -8.49
C THR A 54 -47.45 -4.67 -7.57
N SER A 55 -48.23 -3.97 -6.74
CA SER A 55 -47.70 -3.02 -5.75
C SER A 55 -46.80 -3.67 -4.70
N ASP A 56 -47.12 -4.90 -4.28
CA ASP A 56 -46.34 -5.64 -3.29
C ASP A 56 -45.00 -6.14 -3.86
N LEU A 57 -45.00 -6.54 -5.15
CA LEU A 57 -43.78 -6.91 -5.87
C LEU A 57 -42.89 -5.68 -6.14
N PHE A 58 -43.48 -4.55 -6.57
CA PHE A 58 -42.73 -3.31 -6.80
C PHE A 58 -42.15 -2.74 -5.51
N SER A 59 -42.90 -2.79 -4.40
CA SER A 59 -42.39 -2.35 -3.10
C SER A 59 -41.30 -3.28 -2.56
N SER A 60 -41.44 -4.60 -2.72
CA SER A 60 -40.39 -5.57 -2.36
C SER A 60 -39.12 -5.40 -3.20
N LEU A 61 -39.25 -5.16 -4.50
CA LEU A 61 -38.13 -4.91 -5.41
C LEU A 61 -37.45 -3.58 -5.07
N SER A 62 -38.23 -2.52 -4.84
CA SER A 62 -37.72 -1.21 -4.41
C SER A 62 -36.99 -1.31 -3.07
N HIS A 63 -37.53 -2.07 -2.12
CA HIS A 63 -36.90 -2.30 -0.82
C HIS A 63 -35.54 -3.02 -0.98
N SER A 64 -35.51 -4.09 -1.78
CA SER A 64 -34.28 -4.82 -2.10
C SER A 64 -33.23 -3.94 -2.80
N GLN A 65 -33.64 -3.11 -3.74
CA GLN A 65 -32.75 -2.15 -4.42
C GLN A 65 -32.16 -1.12 -3.45
N THR A 66 -32.96 -0.65 -2.50
CA THR A 66 -32.52 0.30 -1.47
C THR A 66 -31.51 -0.36 -0.52
N GLU A 67 -31.75 -1.61 -0.11
CA GLU A 67 -30.83 -2.38 0.74
C GLU A 67 -29.48 -2.61 0.05
N LEU A 68 -29.49 -2.99 -1.23
CA LEU A 68 -28.26 -3.17 -2.02
C LEU A 68 -27.47 -1.86 -2.16
N SER A 69 -28.17 -0.73 -2.37
CA SER A 69 -27.54 0.59 -2.41
C SER A 69 -26.82 0.92 -1.10
N VAL A 70 -27.49 0.68 0.04
CA VAL A 70 -26.91 0.89 1.37
C VAL A 70 -25.71 -0.03 1.62
N ARG A 71 -25.79 -1.29 1.20
CA ARG A 71 -24.67 -2.26 1.32
C ARG A 71 -23.47 -1.84 0.46
N LEU A 72 -23.69 -1.37 -0.76
CA LEU A 72 -22.63 -0.88 -1.64
C LEU A 72 -21.93 0.34 -1.03
N ASP A 73 -22.69 1.29 -0.49
CA ASP A 73 -22.13 2.47 0.18
C ASP A 73 -21.37 2.11 1.46
N LYS A 74 -21.80 1.07 2.18
CA LYS A 74 -21.06 0.53 3.33
C LYS A 74 -19.72 -0.07 2.89
N LEU A 75 -19.71 -0.95 1.89
CA LEU A 75 -18.49 -1.56 1.35
C LEU A 75 -17.51 -0.51 0.80
N LYS A 76 -18.01 0.51 0.09
CA LYS A 76 -17.18 1.61 -0.41
C LYS A 76 -16.53 2.41 0.72
N ARG A 77 -17.24 2.64 1.83
CA ARG A 77 -16.68 3.29 3.02
C ARG A 77 -15.68 2.40 3.74
N GLU A 78 -15.93 1.09 3.81
CA GLU A 78 -15.01 0.11 4.39
C GLU A 78 -13.70 0.04 3.62
N GLY A 79 -13.74 -0.11 2.30
CA GLY A 79 -12.52 -0.12 1.48
C GLY A 79 -11.71 1.18 1.60
N LYS A 80 -12.37 2.34 1.70
CA LYS A 80 -11.67 3.62 1.97
C LYS A 80 -11.01 3.65 3.35
N ARG A 81 -11.66 3.11 4.38
CA ARG A 81 -11.08 3.05 5.73
C ARG A 81 -9.84 2.17 5.78
N GLU A 82 -9.91 0.99 5.15
CA GLU A 82 -8.76 0.09 5.07
C GLU A 82 -7.61 0.75 4.31
N GLN A 83 -7.88 1.38 3.17
CA GLN A 83 -6.87 2.11 2.41
C GLN A 83 -6.17 3.20 3.24
N ILE A 84 -6.94 3.98 4.01
CA ILE A 84 -6.38 5.00 4.92
C ILE A 84 -5.53 4.35 6.01
N GLY A 85 -5.95 3.20 6.55
CA GLY A 85 -5.18 2.44 7.54
C GLY A 85 -3.82 2.00 7.02
N TRP A 86 -3.78 1.37 5.85
CA TRP A 86 -2.55 0.97 5.18
C TRP A 86 -1.64 2.16 4.86
N GLU A 87 -2.22 3.29 4.43
CA GLU A 87 -1.44 4.50 4.13
C GLU A 87 -0.84 5.13 5.39
N LEU A 88 -1.57 5.12 6.51
CA LEU A 88 -1.08 5.61 7.79
C LEU A 88 0.07 4.74 8.31
N GLU A 89 -0.08 3.42 8.30
CA GLU A 89 0.96 2.48 8.71
C GLU A 89 2.21 2.64 7.83
N ARG A 90 2.03 2.75 6.51
CA ARG A 90 3.13 3.02 5.57
C ARG A 90 3.85 4.33 5.90
N LYS A 91 3.11 5.40 6.20
CA LYS A 91 3.69 6.71 6.59
C LYS A 91 4.44 6.62 7.91
N GLU A 92 3.90 5.89 8.88
CA GLU A 92 4.55 5.66 10.17
C GLU A 92 5.86 4.89 10.02
N LEU A 93 5.86 3.82 9.23
CA LEU A 93 7.06 3.03 8.92
C LEU A 93 8.12 3.87 8.20
N LEU A 94 7.72 4.68 7.21
CA LEU A 94 8.63 5.59 6.52
C LEU A 94 9.24 6.61 7.48
N HIS A 95 8.45 7.17 8.40
CA HIS A 95 8.95 8.11 9.40
C HIS A 95 9.94 7.44 10.36
N LYS A 96 9.62 6.24 10.85
CA LYS A 96 10.54 5.43 11.69
C LYS A 96 11.86 5.16 10.95
N LEU A 97 11.79 4.80 9.68
CA LEU A 97 12.98 4.55 8.86
C LEU A 97 13.84 5.81 8.67
N GLN A 98 13.22 6.97 8.48
CA GLN A 98 13.93 8.25 8.41
C GLN A 98 14.65 8.58 9.73
N ILE A 99 13.99 8.37 10.87
CA ILE A 99 14.59 8.56 12.20
C ILE A 99 15.81 7.65 12.35
N LEU A 100 15.65 6.35 12.11
CA LEU A 100 16.74 5.39 12.23
C LEU A 100 17.93 5.71 11.30
N THR A 101 17.64 6.21 10.09
CA THR A 101 18.67 6.64 9.14
C THR A 101 19.46 7.83 9.70
N LEU A 102 18.76 8.81 10.29
CA LEU A 102 19.39 9.96 10.94
C LEU A 102 20.25 9.51 12.13
N GLU A 103 19.71 8.68 13.03
CA GLU A 103 20.42 8.16 14.19
C GLU A 103 21.68 7.39 13.80
N LEU A 104 21.60 6.55 12.76
CA LEU A 104 22.75 5.82 12.22
C LEU A 104 23.83 6.79 11.71
N SER A 105 23.45 7.82 10.95
CA SER A 105 24.39 8.82 10.45
C SER A 105 25.07 9.62 11.56
N GLN A 106 24.32 9.95 12.63
CA GLN A 106 24.87 10.63 13.80
C GLN A 106 25.85 9.73 14.58
N GLN A 107 25.51 8.46 14.77
CA GLN A 107 26.41 7.51 15.43
C GLN A 107 27.69 7.31 14.63
N LYS A 108 27.57 7.17 13.30
CA LYS A 108 28.74 7.03 12.42
C LYS A 108 29.68 8.23 12.55
N LEU A 109 29.14 9.44 12.52
CA LEU A 109 29.92 10.66 12.70
C LEU A 109 30.62 10.69 14.07
N ARG A 110 29.94 10.27 15.16
CA ARG A 110 30.55 10.22 16.49
C ARG A 110 31.74 9.27 16.53
N VAL A 111 31.60 8.08 15.96
CA VAL A 111 32.70 7.10 15.88
C VAL A 111 33.87 7.68 15.09
N GLU A 112 33.62 8.25 13.90
CA GLU A 112 34.67 8.87 13.08
C GLU A 112 35.39 10.00 13.83
N THR A 113 34.65 10.84 14.57
CA THR A 113 35.27 11.89 15.38
C THR A 113 36.09 11.32 16.53
N GLU A 114 35.61 10.29 17.22
CA GLU A 114 36.33 9.69 18.35
C GLU A 114 37.59 8.95 17.87
N GLU A 115 37.53 8.27 16.73
CA GLU A 115 38.68 7.65 16.09
C GLU A 115 39.75 8.68 15.71
N ALA A 116 39.34 9.84 15.17
CA ALA A 116 40.25 10.93 14.86
C ALA A 116 40.95 11.48 16.12
N HIS A 117 40.22 11.68 17.22
CA HIS A 117 40.81 12.13 18.48
C HIS A 117 41.76 11.10 19.08
N ARG A 118 41.39 9.81 19.04
CA ARG A 118 42.29 8.75 19.52
C ARG A 118 43.58 8.67 18.71
N LEU A 119 43.49 8.92 17.40
CA LEU A 119 44.67 8.94 16.54
C LEU A 119 45.61 10.10 16.89
N THR A 120 45.07 11.30 17.13
CA THR A 120 45.88 12.44 17.59
C THR A 120 46.52 12.17 18.95
N ASP A 121 45.79 11.57 19.89
CA ASP A 121 46.34 11.22 21.21
C ASP A 121 47.50 10.21 21.09
N ILE A 122 47.40 9.25 20.16
CA ILE A 122 48.46 8.28 19.88
C ILE A 122 49.69 9.00 19.31
N GLU A 123 49.51 9.89 18.34
CA GLU A 123 50.61 10.66 17.75
C GLU A 123 51.35 11.49 18.81
N GLU A 124 50.64 12.19 19.69
CA GLU A 124 51.24 12.96 20.79
C GLU A 124 52.02 12.08 21.78
N LEU A 125 51.49 10.91 22.12
CA LEU A 125 52.17 9.95 23.00
C LEU A 125 53.42 9.37 22.35
N GLU A 126 53.38 9.09 21.04
CA GLU A 126 54.53 8.61 20.29
C GLU A 126 55.65 9.66 20.22
N GLU A 127 55.32 10.93 19.98
CA GLU A 127 56.27 12.03 20.01
C GLU A 127 56.92 12.18 21.39
N SER A 128 56.11 12.14 22.47
CA SER A 128 56.60 12.22 23.84
C SER A 128 57.53 11.06 24.19
N LEU A 129 57.17 9.83 23.78
CA LEU A 129 58.00 8.64 23.96
C LEU A 129 59.32 8.77 23.20
N GLN A 130 59.29 9.29 21.97
CA GLN A 130 60.49 9.49 21.16
C GLN A 130 61.41 10.55 21.78
N ALA A 131 60.87 11.65 22.29
CA ALA A 131 61.61 12.68 23.02
C ALA A 131 62.27 12.10 24.29
N ALA A 132 61.53 11.33 25.08
CA ALA A 132 62.05 10.68 26.27
C ALA A 132 63.19 9.69 25.95
N ARG A 133 63.04 8.90 24.88
CA ARG A 133 64.09 7.98 24.39
C ARG A 133 65.34 8.74 23.95
N ALA A 134 65.19 9.86 23.25
CA ALA A 134 66.32 10.69 22.86
C ALA A 134 67.06 11.27 24.08
N HIS A 135 66.31 11.74 25.08
CA HIS A 135 66.89 12.25 26.32
C HIS A 135 67.67 11.17 27.09
N ILE A 136 67.11 9.95 27.21
CA ILE A 136 67.81 8.82 27.83
C ILE A 136 69.12 8.50 27.08
N ARG A 137 69.09 8.45 25.75
CA ARG A 137 70.31 8.20 24.95
C ARG A 137 71.37 9.26 25.21
N MET A 138 70.99 10.54 25.27
CA MET A 138 71.91 11.62 25.58
C MET A 138 72.54 11.44 26.97
N LEU A 139 71.73 11.17 28.00
CA LEU A 139 72.23 10.92 29.35
C LEU A 139 73.17 9.70 29.41
N GLN A 140 72.86 8.62 28.68
CA GLN A 140 73.74 7.45 28.57
C GLN A 140 75.10 7.80 27.97
N VAL A 141 75.12 8.64 26.92
CA VAL A 141 76.38 9.11 26.33
C VAL A 141 77.16 9.97 27.32
N CYS A 142 76.49 10.90 28.02
CA CYS A 142 77.14 11.76 29.01
C CYS A 142 77.72 11.00 30.21
N LEU A 143 77.14 9.86 30.61
CA LEU A 143 77.62 9.05 31.72
C LEU A 143 78.80 8.13 31.37
N LEU A 144 79.09 7.93 30.08
CA LEU A 144 80.17 7.06 29.59
C LEU A 144 81.50 7.80 29.34
N TYR A 145 81.51 9.13 29.50
CA TYR A 145 82.69 10.01 29.41
C TYR A 145 82.99 10.65 30.76
#